data_AF-A0A7H0XMB6-F1
#
_entry.id   AF-A0A7H0XMB6-F1
#
_cell.length_a   1.000
_cell.length_b   1.000
_cell.length_c   1.000
_cell.angle_alpha   90.00
_cell.angle_beta   90.00
_cell.angle_gamma   90.00
#
_symmetry.space_group_name_H-M   'P 1'
#
loop_
_entity.id
_entity.type
_entity.pdbx_description
1 polymer ?
#
loop_
_entity_poly.entity_id
_entity_poly.type
_entity_poly.pdbx_seq_one_letter_code
_entity_poly.pdbx_strand_id
1 'polypeptide(L)'
;VCASCSPAREFIRLFDVTERTALHRHGTGRLCPHCRAELRDTIVHFGERGTLEQPLNWKGAAEAAQQADVILCLGSSLKVLKKYSCLWCMNRPANKRPKLYIVNLQWTPKDNLATLKIHGKCDAVMALLMEELGLEIPVYNRSQDPIFSLAKPLCPQEQKSHTRKEIVPPAALEDVSQEVQAQGEGTAVQGGWFGRGYSKARRKKK
;
A
#
# COMPACT_ATOMS: atom_id res chain seq x y z
N VAL A 1 -0.75 -8.02 13.54
CA VAL A 1 -0.34 -7.28 14.75
C VAL A 1 -0.90 -7.92 16.02
N CYS A 2 -0.23 -7.77 17.16
CA CYS A 2 -0.79 -8.07 18.47
C CYS A 2 -1.11 -6.75 19.19
N ALA A 3 -2.40 -6.44 19.35
CA ALA A 3 -2.88 -5.23 20.02
C ALA A 3 -2.91 -5.36 21.56
N SER A 4 -2.75 -6.57 22.10
CA SER A 4 -2.73 -6.82 23.55
C SER A 4 -1.35 -6.63 24.18
N CYS A 5 -0.28 -6.57 23.38
CA CYS A 5 1.05 -6.21 23.87
C CYS A 5 1.17 -4.70 24.05
N SER A 6 1.99 -4.26 25.01
CA SER A 6 2.40 -2.86 25.16
C SER A 6 3.93 -2.75 25.07
N PRO A 7 4.48 -2.08 24.03
CA PRO A 7 3.78 -1.57 22.85
C PRO A 7 3.21 -2.71 21.99
N ALA A 8 2.27 -2.36 21.10
CA ALA A 8 1.71 -3.31 20.13
C ALA A 8 2.83 -3.92 19.27
N ARG A 9 2.73 -5.21 18.95
CA ARG A 9 3.78 -5.93 18.23
C ARG A 9 3.37 -6.24 16.79
N GLU A 10 4.24 -5.91 15.85
CA GLU A 10 4.04 -6.20 14.44
C GLU A 10 4.60 -7.56 14.04
N PHE A 11 3.93 -8.22 13.11
CA PHE A 11 4.29 -9.52 12.58
C PHE A 11 4.11 -9.48 11.07
N ILE A 12 5.19 -9.16 10.37
CA ILE A 12 5.24 -9.18 8.91
C ILE A 12 5.31 -10.65 8.47
N ARG A 13 4.48 -11.01 7.49
CA ARG A 13 4.40 -12.37 6.95
C ARG A 13 4.64 -12.30 5.44
N LEU A 14 5.22 -13.37 4.89
CA LEU A 14 5.48 -13.50 3.46
C LEU A 14 4.26 -14.01 2.68
N PHE A 15 3.08 -14.03 3.28
CA PHE A 15 1.83 -14.44 2.65
C PHE A 15 0.70 -13.51 3.06
N ASP A 16 -0.38 -13.55 2.29
CA ASP A 16 -1.60 -12.82 2.59
C ASP A 16 -2.25 -13.37 3.87
N VAL A 17 -2.26 -12.54 4.93
CA VAL A 17 -2.79 -12.89 6.25
C VAL A 17 -4.31 -12.78 6.35
N THR A 18 -4.99 -12.30 5.31
CA THR A 18 -6.41 -11.93 5.31
C THR A 18 -7.37 -13.06 4.92
N GLU A 19 -6.85 -14.27 4.67
CA GLU A 19 -7.65 -15.42 4.24
C GLU A 19 -8.85 -15.74 5.16
N ARG A 20 -8.72 -15.44 6.46
CA ARG A 20 -9.76 -15.69 7.48
C ARG A 20 -10.40 -14.40 8.02
N THR A 21 -10.05 -13.25 7.45
CA THR A 21 -10.47 -11.94 7.95
C THR A 21 -11.49 -11.30 7.02
N ALA A 22 -12.28 -10.38 7.55
CA ALA A 22 -13.37 -9.70 6.85
C ALA A 22 -13.72 -8.39 7.56
N LEU A 23 -14.66 -7.63 6.98
CA LEU A 23 -15.27 -6.47 7.64
C LEU A 23 -15.71 -6.82 9.08
N HIS A 24 -15.21 -6.06 10.05
CA HIS A 24 -15.42 -6.19 11.49
C HIS A 24 -14.87 -7.49 12.12
N ARG A 25 -14.14 -8.31 11.36
CA ARG A 25 -13.51 -9.55 11.82
C ARG A 25 -12.05 -9.59 11.37
N HIS A 26 -11.16 -9.13 12.24
CA HIS A 26 -9.73 -9.06 11.92
C HIS A 26 -8.89 -10.20 12.52
N GLY A 27 -9.52 -11.13 13.25
CA GLY A 27 -8.83 -12.26 13.87
C GLY A 27 -8.22 -13.17 12.83
N THR A 28 -6.90 -13.38 12.91
CA THR A 28 -6.18 -14.19 11.93
C THR A 28 -6.16 -15.68 12.28
N GLY A 29 -6.65 -16.06 13.47
CA GLY A 29 -6.56 -17.42 14.02
C GLY A 29 -5.16 -17.82 14.50
N ARG A 30 -4.16 -16.95 14.38
CA ARG A 30 -2.78 -17.15 14.88
C ARG A 30 -2.60 -16.46 16.22
N LEU A 31 -1.67 -16.93 17.04
CA LEU A 31 -1.49 -16.43 18.42
C LEU A 31 -0.17 -15.68 18.57
N CYS A 32 -0.18 -14.62 19.36
CA CYS A 32 1.03 -13.90 19.70
C CYS A 32 1.99 -14.83 20.47
N PRO A 33 3.25 -14.98 20.05
CA PRO A 33 4.22 -15.83 20.77
C PRO A 33 4.55 -15.30 22.17
N HIS A 34 4.28 -14.02 22.46
CA HIS A 34 4.60 -13.40 23.75
C HIS A 34 3.45 -13.47 24.75
N CYS A 35 2.25 -13.03 24.36
CA CYS A 35 1.11 -12.92 25.28
C CYS A 35 -0.04 -13.89 24.95
N ARG A 36 0.11 -14.73 23.91
CA ARG A 36 -0.88 -15.72 23.46
C ARG A 36 -2.23 -15.17 23.01
N ALA A 37 -2.43 -13.85 23.01
CA ALA A 37 -3.61 -13.22 22.43
C ALA A 37 -3.64 -13.41 20.89
N GLU A 38 -4.84 -13.42 20.32
CA GLU A 38 -5.01 -13.57 18.87
C GLU A 38 -4.39 -12.40 18.10
N LEU A 39 -3.64 -12.72 17.05
CA LEU A 39 -3.10 -11.75 16.10
C LEU A 39 -4.20 -11.25 15.17
N ARG A 40 -4.19 -9.96 14.89
CA ARG A 40 -5.16 -9.30 14.00
C ARG A 40 -4.48 -8.79 12.72
N ASP A 41 -5.19 -8.78 11.59
CA ASP A 41 -4.71 -8.07 10.40
C ASP A 41 -4.78 -6.54 10.59
N THR A 42 -4.28 -5.80 9.60
CA THR A 42 -4.18 -4.33 9.63
C THR A 42 -5.03 -3.66 8.57
N ILE A 43 -5.89 -4.40 7.87
CA ILE A 43 -6.76 -3.87 6.81
C ILE A 43 -7.88 -3.07 7.44
N VAL A 44 -8.12 -1.88 6.92
CA VAL A 44 -9.26 -1.04 7.31
C VAL A 44 -10.27 -1.08 6.17
N HIS A 45 -11.38 -1.76 6.38
CA HIS A 45 -12.45 -1.84 5.39
C HIS A 45 -13.30 -0.57 5.38
N PHE A 46 -14.09 -0.38 4.31
CA PHE A 46 -15.07 0.69 4.28
C PHE A 46 -16.10 0.51 5.40
N GLY A 47 -16.34 1.60 6.16
CA GLY A 47 -17.18 1.57 7.36
C GLY A 47 -16.39 1.40 8.65
N GLU A 48 -15.08 1.17 8.58
CA GLU A 48 -14.22 1.02 9.75
C GLU A 48 -13.35 2.24 10.00
N ARG A 49 -12.87 2.32 11.25
CA ARG A 49 -11.83 3.25 11.66
C ARG A 49 -10.61 2.46 12.09
N GLY A 50 -9.47 2.74 11.46
CA GLY A 50 -8.19 2.21 11.93
C GLY A 50 -7.84 2.76 13.31
N THR A 51 -7.57 1.86 14.26
CA THR A 51 -7.25 2.19 15.67
C THR A 51 -5.80 1.92 16.04
N LEU A 52 -5.06 1.26 15.15
CA LEU A 52 -3.66 0.93 15.37
C LEU A 52 -2.77 2.16 15.15
N GLU A 53 -1.78 2.36 16.01
CA GLU A 53 -0.75 3.38 15.79
C GLU A 53 0.17 2.97 14.64
N GLN A 54 0.77 1.79 14.72
CA GLN A 54 1.53 1.15 13.64
C GLN A 54 0.75 -0.06 13.12
N PRO A 55 0.72 -0.32 11.80
CA PRO A 55 1.46 0.38 10.74
C PRO A 55 0.71 1.59 10.12
N LEU A 56 -0.43 2.01 10.68
CA LEU A 56 -1.26 3.05 10.05
C LEU A 56 -0.62 4.44 10.04
N ASN A 57 0.16 4.76 11.09
CA ASN A 57 0.92 5.99 11.29
C ASN A 57 0.18 7.28 10.88
N TRP A 58 -1.10 7.39 11.23
CA TRP A 58 -1.93 8.52 10.82
C TRP A 58 -1.44 9.87 11.39
N LYS A 59 -0.85 9.83 12.60
CA LYS A 59 -0.24 11.00 13.24
C LYS A 59 0.94 11.51 12.40
N GLY A 60 1.88 10.64 12.02
CA GLY A 60 3.01 11.02 11.19
C GLY A 60 2.58 11.54 9.82
N ALA A 61 1.57 10.93 9.20
CA ALA A 61 1.01 11.42 7.93
C ALA A 61 0.42 12.85 8.06
N ALA A 62 -0.30 13.15 9.14
CA ALA A 62 -0.87 14.46 9.37
C ALA A 62 0.21 15.52 9.66
N GLU A 63 1.23 15.19 10.44
CA GLU A 63 2.37 16.07 10.74
C GLU A 63 3.19 16.38 9.49
N ALA A 64 3.47 15.38 8.65
CA ALA A 64 4.15 15.56 7.37
C ALA A 64 3.34 16.45 6.42
N ALA A 65 2.02 16.20 6.30
CA ALA A 65 1.14 17.03 5.49
C ALA A 65 1.11 18.48 5.99
N GLN A 66 1.15 18.71 7.30
CA GLN A 66 1.22 20.05 7.86
C GLN A 66 2.53 20.75 7.48
N GLN A 67 3.65 20.06 7.39
CA GLN A 67 4.94 20.68 7.06
C GLN A 67 5.17 20.84 5.56
N ALA A 68 4.41 20.13 4.73
CA ALA A 68 4.56 20.14 3.29
C ALA A 68 4.29 21.52 2.65
N ASP A 69 5.14 21.85 1.67
CA ASP A 69 5.00 22.92 0.69
C ASP A 69 4.59 22.38 -0.69
N VAL A 70 4.80 21.08 -0.94
CA VAL A 70 4.39 20.35 -2.14
C VAL A 70 3.69 19.05 -1.76
N ILE A 71 2.60 18.74 -2.47
CA ILE A 71 1.92 17.43 -2.43
C ILE A 71 1.91 16.85 -3.83
N LEU A 72 2.50 15.66 -4.00
CA LEU A 72 2.46 14.88 -5.24
C LEU A 72 1.55 13.66 -5.07
N CYS A 73 0.48 13.59 -5.85
CA CYS A 73 -0.44 12.46 -5.88
C CYS A 73 -0.19 11.60 -7.13
N LEU A 74 0.23 10.35 -6.94
CA LEU A 74 0.51 9.40 -8.02
C LEU A 74 -0.56 8.30 -8.03
N GLY A 75 -1.24 8.10 -9.16
CA GLY A 75 -2.11 6.93 -9.40
C GLY A 75 -3.33 6.81 -8.48
N SER A 76 -3.68 7.85 -7.73
CA SER A 76 -4.81 7.84 -6.81
C SER A 76 -6.02 8.58 -7.38
N SER A 77 -7.20 7.96 -7.30
CA SER A 77 -8.46 8.62 -7.65
C SER A 77 -8.87 9.72 -6.65
N LEU A 78 -8.19 9.79 -5.49
CA LEU A 78 -8.48 10.68 -4.36
C LEU A 78 -9.92 10.62 -3.82
N LYS A 79 -10.72 9.63 -4.22
CA LYS A 79 -12.14 9.54 -3.83
C LYS A 79 -12.34 9.39 -2.32
N VAL A 80 -11.44 8.66 -1.67
CA VAL A 80 -11.40 8.48 -0.22
C VAL A 80 -10.66 9.66 0.42
N LEU A 81 -9.43 9.93 -0.03
CA LEU A 81 -8.54 10.93 0.56
C LEU A 81 -9.10 12.37 0.54
N LYS A 82 -9.98 12.72 -0.40
CA LYS A 82 -10.61 14.06 -0.46
C LYS A 82 -11.33 14.46 0.84
N LYS A 83 -11.76 13.50 1.65
CA LYS A 83 -12.50 13.73 2.90
C LYS A 83 -11.59 14.04 4.10
N TYR A 84 -10.29 13.78 3.99
CA TYR A 84 -9.34 13.97 5.08
C TYR A 84 -8.70 15.36 4.98
N SER A 85 -9.36 16.35 5.58
CA SER A 85 -8.97 17.77 5.47
C SER A 85 -7.54 18.06 5.95
N CYS A 86 -7.04 17.32 6.94
CA CYS A 86 -5.69 17.47 7.48
C CYS A 86 -4.60 17.23 6.41
N LEU A 87 -4.84 16.35 5.43
CA LEU A 87 -3.88 16.07 4.36
C LEU A 87 -3.72 17.21 3.36
N TRP A 88 -4.68 18.15 3.32
CA TRP A 88 -4.74 19.18 2.27
C TRP A 88 -4.51 20.59 2.83
N CYS A 89 -4.15 20.71 4.10
CA CYS A 89 -3.97 21.98 4.82
C CYS A 89 -5.12 22.98 4.58
N MET A 90 -6.37 22.50 4.56
CA MET A 90 -7.53 23.35 4.23
C MET A 90 -7.75 24.50 5.22
N ASN A 91 -7.19 24.37 6.43
CA ASN A 91 -7.16 25.40 7.47
C ASN A 91 -6.23 26.58 7.15
N ARG A 92 -5.36 26.47 6.13
CA ARG A 92 -4.51 27.58 5.66
C ARG A 92 -5.23 28.41 4.59
N PRO A 93 -4.93 29.72 4.52
CA PRO A 93 -5.28 30.55 3.36
C PRO A 93 -4.79 29.91 2.06
N ALA A 94 -5.53 30.07 0.96
CA ALA A 94 -5.27 29.36 -0.30
C ALA A 94 -3.83 29.57 -0.83
N ASN A 95 -3.27 30.77 -0.67
CA ASN A 95 -1.91 31.12 -1.06
C ASN A 95 -0.81 30.53 -0.15
N LYS A 96 -1.17 30.01 1.03
CA LYS A 96 -0.26 29.35 1.98
C LYS A 96 -0.45 27.83 2.02
N ARG A 97 -1.26 27.26 1.11
CA ARG A 97 -1.42 25.82 0.97
C ARG A 97 -0.28 25.24 0.15
N PRO A 98 0.08 23.97 0.37
CA PRO A 98 1.06 23.30 -0.48
C PRO A 98 0.59 23.26 -1.93
N LYS A 99 1.54 23.37 -2.86
CA LYS A 99 1.29 23.20 -4.29
C LYS A 99 0.92 21.74 -4.56
N LEU A 100 -0.23 21.53 -5.19
CA LEU A 100 -0.76 20.19 -5.43
C LEU A 100 -0.48 19.76 -6.87
N TYR A 101 0.24 18.66 -7.03
CA TYR A 101 0.55 18.03 -8.32
C TYR A 101 -0.14 16.67 -8.38
N ILE A 102 -0.78 16.38 -9.50
CA ILE A 102 -1.54 15.13 -9.68
C ILE A 102 -1.11 14.44 -10.97
N VAL A 103 -0.67 13.19 -10.87
CA VAL A 103 -0.42 12.31 -12.00
C VAL A 103 -1.45 11.18 -11.94
N ASN A 104 -2.42 11.21 -12.85
CA ASN A 104 -3.43 10.17 -12.92
C ASN A 104 -4.06 10.10 -14.30
N LEU A 105 -4.34 8.89 -14.79
CA LEU A 105 -5.04 8.68 -16.07
C LEU A 105 -6.49 9.19 -16.02
N GLN A 106 -7.14 9.12 -14.85
CA GLN A 106 -8.55 9.45 -14.68
C GLN A 106 -8.74 10.82 -13.99
N TRP A 107 -9.96 11.33 -14.07
CA TRP A 107 -10.41 12.49 -13.28
C TRP A 107 -10.27 12.25 -11.77
N THR A 108 -9.89 13.31 -11.03
CA THR A 108 -9.87 13.30 -9.56
C THR A 108 -10.70 14.47 -8.99
N PRO A 109 -11.28 14.32 -7.79
CA PRO A 109 -12.08 15.36 -7.12
C PRO A 109 -11.27 16.59 -6.66
N LYS A 110 -9.96 16.61 -6.86
CA LYS A 110 -9.06 17.71 -6.48
C LYS A 110 -8.36 18.36 -7.67
N ASP A 111 -8.72 17.96 -8.90
CA ASP A 111 -8.13 18.47 -10.14
C ASP A 111 -8.18 20.02 -10.22
N ASN A 112 -9.28 20.63 -9.76
CA ASN A 112 -9.46 22.08 -9.76
C ASN A 112 -8.62 22.82 -8.70
N LEU A 113 -8.02 22.11 -7.75
CA LEU A 113 -7.10 22.66 -6.75
C LEU A 113 -5.64 22.37 -7.11
N ALA A 114 -5.38 21.56 -8.14
CA ALA A 114 -4.04 21.19 -8.55
C ALA A 114 -3.36 22.36 -9.26
N THR A 115 -2.11 22.61 -8.91
CA THR A 115 -1.20 23.49 -9.65
C THR A 115 -0.91 22.91 -11.04
N LEU A 116 -0.72 21.59 -11.12
CA LEU A 116 -0.55 20.88 -12.38
C LEU A 116 -1.18 19.49 -12.28
N LYS A 117 -1.92 19.12 -13.33
CA LYS A 117 -2.41 17.78 -13.53
C LYS A 117 -1.83 17.18 -14.81
N ILE A 118 -1.20 16.02 -14.69
CA ILE A 118 -0.67 15.25 -15.82
C ILE A 118 -1.55 14.00 -16.01
N HIS A 119 -2.12 13.87 -17.21
CA HIS A 119 -2.88 12.70 -17.62
C HIS A 119 -1.95 11.66 -18.26
N GLY A 120 -1.20 10.94 -17.43
CA GLY A 120 -0.18 9.99 -17.88
C GLY A 120 -0.04 8.77 -16.96
N LYS A 121 0.67 7.76 -17.46
CA LYS A 121 1.11 6.62 -16.64
C LYS A 121 2.17 7.13 -15.65
N CYS A 122 2.07 6.73 -14.38
CA CYS A 122 3.00 7.20 -13.34
C CYS A 122 4.45 6.88 -13.70
N ASP A 123 4.73 5.66 -14.17
CA ASP A 123 6.09 5.23 -14.52
C ASP A 123 6.72 6.12 -15.60
N ALA A 124 5.97 6.46 -16.65
CA ALA A 124 6.47 7.32 -17.73
C ALA A 124 6.74 8.75 -17.24
N VAL A 125 5.86 9.30 -16.41
CA VAL A 125 6.03 10.65 -15.85
C VAL A 125 7.20 10.68 -14.87
N MET A 126 7.32 9.66 -14.01
CA MET A 126 8.42 9.56 -13.05
C MET A 126 9.76 9.33 -13.76
N ALA A 127 9.81 8.57 -14.85
CA ALA A 127 11.03 8.42 -15.65
C ALA A 127 11.54 9.77 -16.18
N LEU A 128 10.66 10.57 -16.81
CA LEU A 128 11.02 11.91 -17.30
C LEU A 128 11.42 12.86 -16.15
N LEU A 129 10.73 12.77 -15.00
CA LEU A 129 11.07 13.58 -13.83
C LEU A 129 12.46 13.21 -13.27
N MET A 130 12.77 11.92 -13.19
CA MET A 130 14.07 11.44 -12.71
C MET A 130 15.20 11.87 -13.65
N GLU A 131 14.98 11.82 -14.97
CA GLU A 131 15.90 12.35 -15.98
C GLU A 131 16.15 13.85 -15.79
N GLU A 132 15.09 14.65 -15.65
CA GLU A 132 15.19 16.10 -15.42
C GLU A 132 15.92 16.44 -14.11
N LEU A 133 15.75 15.62 -13.06
CA LEU A 133 16.44 15.78 -11.79
C LEU A 133 17.89 15.25 -11.81
N GLY A 134 18.32 14.59 -12.89
CA GLY A 134 19.63 13.93 -12.96
C GLY A 134 19.77 12.78 -11.97
N LEU A 135 18.67 12.08 -11.65
CA LEU A 135 18.64 10.97 -10.71
C LEU A 135 18.42 9.65 -11.46
N GLU A 136 19.30 8.68 -11.24
CA GLU A 136 19.12 7.33 -11.78
C GLU A 136 18.04 6.57 -11.00
N ILE A 137 17.21 5.81 -11.72
CA ILE A 137 16.23 4.91 -11.10
C ILE A 137 16.97 3.60 -10.75
N PRO A 138 17.09 3.24 -9.46
CA PRO A 138 17.80 2.03 -9.08
C PRO A 138 17.04 0.78 -9.57
N VAL A 139 17.80 -0.22 -10.04
CA VAL A 139 17.25 -1.53 -10.39
C VAL A 139 16.84 -2.24 -9.10
N TYR A 140 15.59 -2.71 -9.04
CA TYR A 140 15.11 -3.47 -7.90
C TYR A 140 15.87 -4.79 -7.76
N ASN A 141 16.53 -4.98 -6.61
CA ASN A 141 17.17 -6.24 -6.26
C ASN A 141 16.33 -6.97 -5.20
N ARG A 142 15.68 -8.06 -5.62
CA ARG A 142 14.85 -8.90 -4.74
C ARG A 142 15.63 -9.43 -3.53
N SER A 143 16.93 -9.72 -3.66
CA SER A 143 17.72 -10.23 -2.53
C SER A 143 17.98 -9.22 -1.42
N GLN A 144 17.83 -7.94 -1.74
CA GLN A 144 17.98 -6.84 -0.81
C GLN A 144 16.63 -6.32 -0.29
N ASP A 145 15.52 -6.96 -0.66
CA ASP A 145 14.20 -6.55 -0.20
C ASP A 145 14.08 -6.75 1.33
N PRO A 146 13.86 -5.67 2.11
CA PRO A 146 13.80 -5.77 3.57
C PRO A 146 12.64 -6.64 4.07
N ILE A 147 11.64 -6.95 3.24
CA ILE A 147 10.55 -7.83 3.65
C ILE A 147 11.06 -9.20 4.13
N PHE A 148 12.15 -9.72 3.53
CA PHE A 148 12.68 -11.03 3.88
C PHE A 148 13.40 -11.05 5.24
N SER A 149 14.03 -9.94 5.63
CA SER A 149 14.66 -9.81 6.96
C SER A 149 13.66 -9.41 8.04
N LEU A 150 12.62 -8.67 7.69
CA LEU A 150 11.58 -8.22 8.61
C LEU A 150 10.50 -9.28 8.88
N ALA A 151 10.28 -10.20 7.93
CA ALA A 151 9.26 -11.22 8.07
C ALA A 151 9.56 -12.18 9.23
N LYS A 152 8.53 -12.48 10.01
CA LYS A 152 8.63 -13.44 11.12
C LYS A 152 8.19 -14.82 10.62
N PRO A 153 8.99 -15.88 10.84
CA PRO A 153 8.60 -17.24 10.48
C PRO A 153 7.39 -17.71 11.30
N LEU A 154 6.61 -18.62 10.72
CA LEU A 154 5.55 -19.30 11.47
C LEU A 154 6.17 -20.27 12.47
N CYS A 155 5.51 -20.46 13.62
CA CYS A 155 5.86 -21.59 14.47
C CYS A 155 5.31 -22.89 13.86
N PRO A 156 5.86 -24.06 14.21
CA PRO A 156 5.43 -25.34 13.62
C PRO A 156 3.92 -25.60 13.70
N GLN A 157 3.26 -25.14 14.77
CA GLN A 157 1.82 -25.29 14.96
C GLN A 157 1.01 -24.42 13.99
N GLU A 158 1.59 -23.33 13.49
CA GLU A 158 0.95 -22.37 12.59
C GLU A 158 1.20 -22.69 11.11
N GLN A 159 2.01 -23.70 10.77
CA GLN A 159 2.40 -23.97 9.38
C GLN A 159 1.19 -24.30 8.47
N LYS A 160 0.11 -24.84 9.04
CA LYS A 160 -1.15 -25.14 8.32
C LYS A 160 -2.19 -24.01 8.47
N SER A 161 -1.79 -22.83 8.93
CA SER A 161 -2.71 -21.72 9.21
C SER A 161 -3.07 -20.86 7.99
N HIS A 162 -2.46 -21.11 6.83
CA HIS A 162 -2.80 -20.48 5.56
C HIS A 162 -2.79 -21.47 4.39
N THR A 163 -3.44 -21.08 3.31
CA THR A 163 -3.36 -21.74 2.00
C THR A 163 -2.80 -20.80 0.92
N ARG A 164 -2.62 -19.52 1.24
CA ARG A 164 -2.06 -18.51 0.34
C ARG A 164 -0.60 -18.80 -0.01
N LYS A 165 -0.22 -18.50 -1.26
CA LYS A 165 1.15 -18.65 -1.75
C LYS A 165 2.09 -17.73 -0.96
N GLU A 166 3.17 -18.31 -0.45
CA GLU A 166 4.24 -17.55 0.20
C GLU A 166 5.18 -16.90 -0.84
N ILE A 167 5.66 -15.71 -0.50
CA ILE A 167 6.72 -15.01 -1.21
C ILE A 167 8.03 -15.72 -0.85
N VAL A 168 8.58 -16.44 -1.82
CA VAL A 168 9.81 -17.23 -1.62
C VAL A 168 11.02 -16.31 -1.48
N PRO A 169 11.85 -16.49 -0.43
CA PRO A 169 13.13 -15.80 -0.31
C PRO A 169 14.09 -16.17 -1.44
N PRO A 170 14.94 -15.25 -1.93
CA PRO A 170 15.85 -15.50 -3.03
C PRO A 170 16.76 -16.72 -2.84
N ALA A 171 17.29 -16.95 -1.64
CA ALA A 171 18.13 -18.12 -1.35
C ALA A 171 17.42 -19.47 -1.61
N ALA A 172 16.09 -19.53 -1.42
CA ALA A 172 15.31 -20.73 -1.70
C ALA A 172 14.97 -20.92 -3.19
N LEU A 173 15.24 -19.92 -4.04
CA LEU A 173 15.10 -20.03 -5.50
C LEU A 173 16.36 -20.59 -6.15
N GLU A 174 17.53 -20.44 -5.52
CA GLU A 174 18.80 -21.00 -6.02
C GLU A 174 18.80 -22.53 -5.93
N ASP A 175 18.25 -23.11 -4.86
CA ASP A 175 18.04 -24.57 -4.73
C ASP A 175 17.07 -25.12 -5.81
N VAL A 176 16.01 -24.37 -6.13
CA VAL A 176 15.02 -24.79 -7.16
C VAL A 176 15.56 -24.62 -8.58
N SER A 177 16.47 -23.66 -8.80
CA SER A 177 17.07 -23.41 -10.11
C SER A 177 17.98 -24.56 -10.57
N GLN A 178 18.49 -25.38 -9.64
CA GLN A 178 19.23 -26.60 -9.96
C GLN A 178 18.32 -27.76 -10.40
N GLU A 179 17.04 -27.77 -10.00
CA GLU A 179 16.06 -28.79 -10.40
C GLU A 179 15.24 -28.39 -11.66
N VAL A 180 15.08 -27.09 -11.95
CA VAL A 180 14.16 -26.58 -12.98
C VAL A 180 14.88 -26.13 -14.27
N GLN A 181 16.17 -26.43 -14.46
CA GLN A 181 16.86 -26.28 -15.76
C GLN A 181 16.38 -27.27 -16.86
N ALA A 182 15.15 -27.79 -16.73
CA ALA A 182 14.37 -28.30 -17.82
C ALA A 182 13.03 -27.54 -17.87
N GLN A 183 12.89 -26.68 -18.88
CA GLN A 183 11.66 -26.02 -19.37
C GLN A 183 11.33 -24.62 -18.84
N GLY A 184 11.65 -23.62 -19.67
CA GLY A 184 10.64 -22.69 -20.17
C GLY A 184 10.65 -21.26 -19.61
N GLU A 185 11.10 -20.32 -20.44
CA GLU A 185 10.92 -18.88 -20.30
C GLU A 185 9.44 -18.47 -20.10
N GLY A 186 9.19 -17.53 -19.18
CA GLY A 186 7.83 -17.13 -18.81
C GLY A 186 7.66 -15.65 -18.45
N THR A 187 7.33 -14.86 -19.48
CA THR A 187 6.29 -13.80 -19.56
C THR A 187 6.28 -12.59 -18.61
N ALA A 188 6.16 -11.41 -19.23
CA ALA A 188 5.94 -10.11 -18.61
C ALA A 188 4.73 -10.07 -17.67
N VAL A 189 4.91 -9.47 -16.49
CA VAL A 189 3.87 -9.25 -15.49
C VAL A 189 2.87 -8.22 -16.00
N GLN A 190 1.71 -8.67 -16.47
CA GLN A 190 0.57 -7.80 -16.74
C GLN A 190 -0.08 -7.40 -15.40
N GLY A 191 0.21 -6.19 -14.93
CA GLY A 191 -0.45 -5.60 -13.77
C GLY A 191 -1.95 -5.44 -13.99
N GLY A 192 -2.74 -6.35 -13.44
CA GLY A 192 -4.20 -6.35 -13.55
C GLY A 192 -4.88 -5.88 -12.27
N TRP A 193 -5.17 -4.57 -12.16
CA TRP A 193 -6.37 -4.08 -11.46
C TRP A 193 -6.71 -2.62 -11.83
N PHE A 194 -7.02 -2.38 -13.11
CA PHE A 194 -7.75 -1.17 -13.48
C PHE A 194 -9.22 -1.34 -13.06
N GLY A 195 -9.57 -0.85 -11.87
CA GLY A 195 -10.96 -0.80 -11.44
C GLY A 195 -11.80 -0.08 -12.50
N ARG A 196 -12.82 -0.75 -13.05
CA ARG A 196 -13.82 -0.11 -13.90
C ARG A 196 -14.39 1.07 -13.12
N GLY A 197 -14.06 2.27 -13.57
CA GLY A 197 -14.51 3.51 -12.94
C GLY A 197 -16.03 3.47 -12.76
N TYR A 198 -16.50 3.75 -11.55
CA TYR A 198 -17.91 3.86 -11.24
C TYR A 198 -18.53 5.02 -12.05
N SER A 199 -19.09 4.73 -13.22
CA SER A 199 -19.91 5.66 -13.99
C SER A 199 -21.25 5.78 -13.27
N LYS A 200 -21.44 6.87 -12.51
CA LYS A 200 -22.77 7.21 -12.00
C LYS A 200 -23.68 7.48 -13.20
N ALA A 201 -24.65 6.60 -13.43
CA ALA A 201 -25.71 6.81 -14.40
C ALA A 201 -26.38 8.16 -14.13
N ARG A 202 -26.31 9.07 -15.11
CA ARG A 202 -27.00 10.35 -15.07
C ARG A 202 -28.49 10.06 -15.28
N ARG A 203 -29.30 10.10 -14.21
CA ARG A 203 -30.76 10.10 -14.35
C ARG A 203 -31.13 11.33 -15.18
N LYS A 204 -31.65 11.12 -16.40
CA LYS A 204 -32.32 12.16 -17.18
C LYS A 204 -33.46 12.71 -16.32
N LYS A 205 -33.43 14.01 -16.03
CA LYS A 205 -34.62 14.71 -15.53
C LYS A 205 -35.67 14.64 -16.65
N LYS A 206 -36.85 14.12 -16.32
CA LYS A 206 -38.07 14.41 -17.08
C LYS A 206 -38.49 15.84 -16.79
#